data_AF-A0A2V8IVD0-F1
#
_entry.id   AF-A0A2V8IVD0-F1
#
_cell.length_a   1.000
_cell.length_b   1.000
_cell.length_c   1.000
_cell.angle_alpha   90.00
_cell.angle_beta   90.00
_cell.angle_gamma   90.00
#
_symmetry.space_group_name_H-M   'P 1'
#
loop_
_entity.id
_entity.type
_entity.pdbx_description
1 polymer ?
#
loop_
_entity_poly.entity_id
_entity_poly.type
_entity_poly.pdbx_seq_one_letter_code
_entity_poly.pdbx_strand_id
1 'polypeptide(L)'
;MEIVLNRRLAPGQLKRFEFVEREAAAGDQEAGFQAFLQDPSLKGDATTEEIEFLKKLRFARKRPTALYYYRELQNLRDLLHFRRASTDEKTT
;
A
#
# COMPACT_ATOMS: atom_id res chain seq x y z
N MET A 1 -17.46 12.16 -20.55
CA MET A 1 -18.81 12.41 -20.00
C MET A 1 -18.82 13.82 -19.44
N GLU A 2 -19.76 14.67 -19.89
CA GLU A 2 -19.88 16.05 -19.43
C GLU A 2 -21.12 16.15 -18.53
N ILE A 3 -20.93 16.59 -17.27
CA ILE A 3 -22.03 16.78 -16.32
C ILE A 3 -22.21 18.29 -16.14
N VAL A 4 -23.32 18.82 -16.65
CA VAL A 4 -23.68 20.24 -16.54
C VAL A 4 -24.89 20.38 -15.62
N LEU A 5 -24.83 21.28 -14.64
CA LEU A 5 -25.95 21.57 -13.76
C LEU A 5 -27.14 22.12 -14.56
N ASN A 6 -28.34 21.58 -14.33
CA ASN A 6 -29.54 22.04 -14.99
C ASN A 6 -29.82 23.50 -14.59
N ARG A 7 -29.76 24.41 -15.57
CA ARG A 7 -29.96 25.86 -15.38
C ARG A 7 -31.30 26.23 -14.75
N ARG A 8 -32.34 25.40 -14.91
CA ARG A 8 -33.65 25.64 -14.26
C ARG A 8 -33.63 25.39 -12.75
N LEU A 9 -32.70 24.57 -12.29
CA LEU A 9 -32.57 24.17 -10.88
C LEU A 9 -31.49 24.97 -10.12
N ALA A 10 -30.62 25.70 -10.81
CA ALA A 10 -29.59 26.54 -10.21
C ALA A 10 -29.38 27.84 -11.01
N PRO A 11 -30.00 28.98 -10.61
CA PRO A 11 -29.87 30.27 -11.29
C PRO A 11 -28.48 30.95 -11.16
N GLY A 12 -27.46 30.21 -10.72
CA GLY A 12 -26.13 30.72 -10.39
C GLY A 12 -25.05 30.40 -11.43
N GLN A 13 -23.82 30.83 -11.13
CA GLN A 13 -22.64 30.70 -11.98
C GLN A 13 -22.38 29.23 -12.39
N LEU A 14 -22.10 29.00 -13.69
CA LEU A 14 -21.87 27.68 -14.27
C LEU A 14 -20.60 27.06 -13.67
N LYS A 15 -20.72 25.95 -12.94
CA LYS A 15 -19.56 25.15 -12.47
C LYS A 15 -19.34 23.98 -13.41
N ARG A 16 -18.16 23.95 -14.05
CA ARG A 16 -17.70 22.85 -14.90
C ARG A 16 -16.81 21.93 -14.06
N PHE A 17 -17.14 20.64 -14.07
CA PHE A 17 -16.35 19.60 -13.41
C PHE A 17 -15.73 18.70 -14.48
N GLU A 18 -14.43 18.43 -14.34
CA GLU A 18 -13.70 17.54 -15.24
C GLU A 18 -13.20 16.33 -14.45
N PHE A 19 -13.52 15.14 -14.96
CA PHE A 19 -13.00 13.88 -14.42
C PHE A 19 -11.81 13.45 -15.27
N VAL A 20 -10.62 13.49 -14.69
CA VAL A 20 -9.38 13.04 -15.34
C VAL A 20 -8.95 11.76 -14.66
N GLU A 21 -8.92 10.66 -15.40
CA GLU A 21 -8.26 9.43 -14.97
C GLU A 21 -6.76 9.70 -14.92
N ARG A 22 -6.23 9.81 -13.70
CA ARG A 22 -4.79 9.83 -13.47
C ARG A 22 -4.39 8.40 -13.14
N GLU A 23 -3.37 7.87 -13.82
CA GLU A 23 -2.63 6.73 -13.28
C GLU A 23 -2.32 7.05 -11.82
N ALA A 24 -2.61 6.12 -10.91
CA ALA A 24 -2.46 6.32 -9.48
C ALA A 24 -1.08 6.92 -9.23
N ALA A 25 -1.05 8.23 -8.93
CA ALA A 25 0.19 8.96 -8.83
C ALA A 25 1.05 8.22 -7.83
N ALA A 26 2.30 7.95 -8.21
CA ALA A 26 3.23 7.11 -7.47
C ALA A 26 3.58 7.63 -6.06
N GLY A 27 2.87 8.62 -5.53
CA GLY A 27 3.15 9.35 -4.30
C GLY A 27 1.97 9.56 -3.35
N ASP A 28 0.75 9.11 -3.65
CA ASP A 28 -0.30 9.07 -2.61
C ASP A 28 -0.01 7.87 -1.70
N GLN A 29 0.63 8.15 -0.56
CA GLN A 29 0.94 7.16 0.46
C GLN A 29 -0.33 6.35 0.78
N GLU A 30 -0.25 5.02 0.63
CA GLU A 30 -1.39 4.12 0.79
C GLU A 30 -2.09 4.35 2.14
N ALA A 31 -3.42 4.53 2.12
CA ALA A 31 -4.19 4.79 3.34
C ALA A 31 -3.99 3.67 4.39
N GLY A 32 -3.88 2.41 3.95
CA GLY A 32 -3.56 1.29 4.82
C GLY A 32 -2.17 1.38 5.44
N PHE A 33 -1.18 1.95 4.72
CA PHE A 33 0.16 2.15 5.26
C PHE A 33 0.15 3.23 6.34
N GLN A 34 -0.58 4.32 6.13
CA GLN A 34 -0.75 5.35 7.15
C GLN A 34 -1.44 4.79 8.41
N ALA A 35 -2.51 4.01 8.23
CA ALA A 35 -3.19 3.36 9.35
C ALA A 35 -2.28 2.39 10.12
N PHE A 36 -1.40 1.66 9.43
CA PHE A 36 -0.37 0.83 10.05
C PHE A 36 0.62 1.67 10.89
N LEU A 37 1.11 2.79 10.36
CA LEU A 37 2.06 3.65 11.09
C LEU A 37 1.46 4.31 12.33
N GLN A 38 0.16 4.59 12.32
CA GLN A 38 -0.57 5.20 13.43
C GLN A 38 -0.96 4.22 14.53
N ASP A 39 -0.92 2.91 14.26
CA ASP A 39 -1.28 1.86 15.21
C ASP A 39 -0.02 1.25 15.86
N PRO A 40 0.29 1.58 17.13
CA PRO A 40 1.47 1.05 17.81
C PRO A 40 1.43 -0.47 17.98
N SER A 41 0.24 -1.07 18.02
CA SER A 41 0.08 -2.52 18.16
C SER A 41 0.48 -3.28 16.88
N LEU A 42 0.40 -2.61 15.72
CA LEU A 42 0.83 -3.16 14.44
C LEU A 42 2.26 -2.77 14.10
N LYS A 43 2.61 -1.48 14.23
CA LYS A 43 3.96 -1.00 13.92
C LYS A 43 5.02 -1.61 14.86
N GLY A 44 4.68 -1.77 16.14
CA GLY A 44 5.62 -2.26 17.15
C GLY A 44 6.94 -1.48 17.15
N ASP A 45 8.04 -2.19 17.00
CA ASP A 45 9.41 -1.70 16.95
C ASP A 45 9.97 -1.62 15.51
N ALA A 46 9.11 -1.49 14.50
CA ALA A 46 9.53 -1.39 13.09
C ALA A 46 10.62 -0.32 12.91
N THR A 47 11.76 -0.72 12.32
CA THR A 47 12.88 0.18 12.08
C THR A 47 12.58 1.11 10.90
N THR A 48 13.36 2.18 10.76
CA THR A 48 13.24 3.12 9.64
C THR A 48 13.46 2.41 8.30
N GLU A 49 14.39 1.46 8.23
CA GLU A 49 14.67 0.70 7.01
C GLU A 49 13.48 -0.21 6.64
N GLU A 50 12.90 -0.90 7.61
CA GLU A 50 11.72 -1.75 7.40
C GLU A 50 10.52 -0.91 6.93
N ILE A 51 10.30 0.26 7.53
CA ILE A 51 9.24 1.19 7.14
C ILE A 51 9.44 1.69 5.71
N GLU A 52 10.66 2.08 5.34
CA GLU A 52 10.97 2.53 3.98
C GLU A 52 10.88 1.40 2.95
N PHE A 53 11.16 0.15 3.34
CA PHE A 53 10.88 -1.01 2.49
C PHE A 53 9.36 -1.16 2.24
N LEU A 54 8.56 -1.17 3.31
CA LEU A 54 7.11 -1.34 3.22
C LEU A 54 6.43 -0.23 2.41
N LYS A 55 6.93 1.00 2.52
CA LYS A 55 6.45 2.17 1.76
C LYS A 55 6.65 2.04 0.25
N LYS A 56 7.67 1.28 -0.19
CA LYS A 56 7.98 1.07 -1.61
C LYS A 56 7.12 -0.01 -2.27
N LEU A 57 6.33 -0.76 -1.50
CA LEU A 57 5.42 -1.77 -2.03
C LEU A 57 4.40 -1.11 -2.98
N ARG A 58 4.19 -1.73 -4.14
CA ARG A 58 3.29 -1.24 -5.20
C ARG A 58 2.13 -2.21 -5.39
N PHE A 59 0.93 -1.67 -5.50
CA PHE A 59 -0.29 -2.46 -5.64
C PHE A 59 -1.06 -2.05 -6.89
N ALA A 60 -1.33 -3.00 -7.77
CA ALA A 60 -1.94 -2.72 -9.08
C ALA A 60 -3.46 -2.58 -9.06
N ARG A 61 -4.17 -3.25 -8.13
CA ARG A 61 -5.65 -3.32 -8.14
C ARG A 61 -6.31 -3.29 -6.77
N LYS A 62 -5.62 -3.71 -5.70
CA LYS A 62 -6.16 -3.73 -4.34
C LYS A 62 -5.36 -2.78 -3.48
N ARG A 63 -6.05 -1.89 -2.76
CA ARG A 63 -5.44 -1.05 -1.73
C ARG A 63 -5.23 -1.92 -0.48
N PRO A 64 -3.99 -2.11 0.00
CA PRO A 64 -3.71 -2.94 1.17
C PRO A 64 -4.30 -2.31 2.45
N THR A 65 -4.65 -3.15 3.42
CA THR A 65 -5.09 -2.73 4.75
C THR A 65 -3.89 -2.59 5.69
N ALA A 66 -4.06 -1.97 6.86
CA ALA A 66 -2.99 -1.89 7.87
C ALA A 66 -2.46 -3.28 8.27
N LEU A 67 -3.36 -4.27 8.39
CA LEU A 67 -3.01 -5.64 8.73
C LEU A 67 -2.12 -6.31 7.67
N TYR A 68 -2.24 -5.90 6.41
CA TYR A 68 -1.35 -6.39 5.35
C TYR A 68 0.11 -5.98 5.63
N TYR A 69 0.35 -4.71 5.96
CA TYR A 69 1.69 -4.21 6.29
C TYR A 69 2.28 -4.85 7.53
N TYR A 70 1.45 -5.13 8.55
CA TYR A 70 1.88 -5.89 9.72
C TYR A 70 2.40 -7.28 9.34
N ARG A 71 1.69 -7.99 8.45
CA ARG A 71 2.12 -9.32 7.98
C ARG A 71 3.38 -9.25 7.15
N GLU A 72 3.52 -8.24 6.29
CA GLU A 72 4.76 -8.07 5.51
C GLU A 72 5.95 -7.72 6.40
N LEU A 73 5.75 -6.92 7.46
CA LEU A 73 6.78 -6.69 8.47
C LEU A 73 7.21 -8.00 9.13
N GLN A 74 6.25 -8.85 9.51
CA GLN A 74 6.55 -10.17 10.06
C GLN A 74 7.31 -11.04 9.04
N ASN A 75 6.91 -11.04 7.77
CA ASN A 75 7.57 -11.79 6.70
C ASN A 75 9.02 -11.33 6.48
N LEU A 76 9.32 -10.03 6.59
CA LEU A 76 10.68 -9.49 6.50
C LEU A 76 11.60 -10.01 7.60
N ARG A 77 11.03 -10.22 8.79
CA ARG A 77 11.73 -10.72 9.97
C ARG A 77 11.71 -12.23 10.07
N ASP A 78 10.83 -12.88 9.30
CA ASP A 78 10.71 -14.32 9.29
C ASP A 78 11.97 -14.90 8.67
N LEU A 79 12.79 -15.53 9.52
CA LEU A 79 13.99 -16.24 9.11
C LEU A 79 13.69 -17.55 8.39
N LEU A 80 12.41 -17.81 8.05
CA LEU A 80 11.87 -19.01 7.42
C LEU A 80 12.95 -19.79 6.67
N HIS A 81 13.42 -20.79 7.41
CA HIS A 81 14.65 -21.51 7.17
C HIS A 81 14.72 -22.00 5.73
N PHE A 82 15.50 -21.33 4.87
CA PHE A 82 16.05 -21.98 3.69
C PHE A 82 16.96 -23.09 4.23
N ARG A 83 16.39 -24.27 4.48
CA ARG A 83 17.15 -25.46 4.86
C ARG A 83 18.13 -25.66 3.73
N ARG A 84 19.39 -25.30 3.98
CA ARG A 84 20.50 -25.63 3.08
C ARG A 84 20.35 -27.13 2.87
N ALA A 85 20.05 -27.55 1.63
CA ALA A 85 20.09 -28.95 1.29
C ALA A 85 21.49 -29.40 1.73
N SER A 86 21.54 -30.17 2.81
CA SER A 86 22.75 -30.87 3.19
C SER A 86 22.95 -31.82 2.03
N THR A 87 23.76 -31.42 1.06
CA THR A 87 24.49 -32.34 0.20
C THR A 87 25.48 -33.04 1.12
N ASP A 88 24.94 -33.91 1.96
CA ASP A 88 25.64 -35.05 2.53
C ASP A 88 25.40 -36.19 1.54
N GLU A 89 25.96 -36.05 0.34
CA GLU A 89 26.21 -37.20 -0.51
C GLU A 89 27.54 -37.79 -0.07
N LYS A 90 27.40 -38.67 0.91
CA LYS A 90 28.14 -39.91 1.13
C LYS A 90 29.30 -40.15 0.15
N THR A 91 30.49 -40.21 0.76
CA THR A 91 31.37 -41.39 0.73
C THR A 91 31.44 -42.14 -0.61
N THR A 92 32.55 -41.99 -1.33
CA THR A 92 33.39 -43.12 -1.78
C THR A 92 34.82 -42.62 -1.96
#